data_AF-A0A383AFI9-F1
#
_entry.id   AF-A0A383AFI9-F1
#
_cell.length_a   1.000
_cell.length_b   1.000
_cell.length_c   1.000
_cell.angle_alpha   90.00
_cell.angle_beta   90.00
_cell.angle_gamma   90.00
#
_symmetry.space_group_name_H-M   'P 1'
#
loop_
_entity.id
_entity.type
_entity.pdbx_description
1 polymer ?
#
loop_
_entity_poly.entity_id
_entity_poly.type
_entity_poly.pdbx_seq_one_letter_code
_entity_poly.pdbx_strand_id
1 'polypeptide(L)'
;EIFRDLELSKHGLQIIPYEGSASMLDDGRFYAHYQDHDLTYRSIAQFSKKDAEAYDRFGKDVMRQCKIIKPLLKMTPPDPTSFKPKDIMGLFEFAKYFAAKDELGGLGEKEIYDTIRFWTMSVRDYLEEYFESDIVKVHLAGSAIIGTALGPYSPGSAYVLLHHYMGEVDGTVGAWGYSRGGMGSITKAMASSFKSNNGEIIAGSPVTKILIKNNKSYGLVLENGDEIYADKIVSNLDVKRTFLKVVEEKE
;
A
#
# COMPACT_ATOMS: atom_id res chain seq x y z
N GLU A 1 4.06 -6.86 10.56
CA GLU A 1 4.56 -8.20 10.18
C GLU A 1 6.04 -8.12 9.83
N ILE A 2 6.42 -7.68 8.62
CA ILE A 2 7.84 -7.57 8.17
C ILE A 2 8.77 -6.91 9.19
N PHE A 3 8.38 -5.77 9.77
CA PHE A 3 9.18 -5.06 10.77
C PHE A 3 9.53 -5.93 11.99
N ARG A 4 8.58 -6.77 12.42
CA ARG A 4 8.72 -7.69 13.54
C ARG A 4 9.51 -8.94 13.11
N ASP A 5 9.20 -9.51 11.95
CA ASP A 5 9.83 -10.74 11.47
C ASP A 5 11.32 -10.57 11.20
N LEU A 6 11.72 -9.39 10.72
CA LEU A 6 13.12 -9.01 10.52
C LEU A 6 13.76 -8.40 11.77
N GLU A 7 13.03 -8.32 12.89
CA GLU A 7 13.48 -7.75 14.17
C GLU A 7 14.12 -6.35 14.04
N LEU A 8 13.57 -5.49 13.18
CA LEU A 8 14.25 -4.27 12.73
C LEU A 8 14.60 -3.29 13.88
N SER A 9 13.82 -3.29 14.97
CA SER A 9 14.17 -2.54 16.19
C SER A 9 15.52 -2.95 16.78
N LYS A 10 15.84 -4.25 16.81
CA LYS A 10 17.15 -4.75 17.29
C LYS A 10 18.29 -4.28 16.39
N HIS A 11 17.98 -4.04 15.12
CA HIS A 11 18.90 -3.50 14.13
C HIS A 11 18.87 -1.96 14.04
N GLY A 12 18.30 -1.30 15.06
CA GLY A 12 18.35 0.15 15.25
C GLY A 12 17.32 0.96 14.47
N LEU A 13 16.37 0.31 13.78
CA LEU A 13 15.29 1.04 13.11
C LEU A 13 14.31 1.60 14.14
N GLN A 14 14.11 2.91 14.09
CA GLN A 14 13.12 3.62 14.88
C GLN A 14 12.20 4.40 13.94
N ILE A 15 10.90 4.24 14.13
CA ILE A 15 9.88 5.00 13.42
C ILE A 15 9.37 6.10 14.34
N ILE A 16 9.38 7.32 13.84
CA ILE A 16 8.85 8.50 14.54
C ILE A 16 7.52 8.84 13.86
N PRO A 17 6.37 8.64 14.52
CA PRO A 17 5.08 9.02 13.96
C PRO A 17 5.08 10.50 13.59
N TYR A 18 4.51 10.86 12.43
CA TYR A 18 4.24 12.27 12.16
C TYR A 18 2.92 12.69 12.85
N GLU A 19 2.87 13.94 13.30
CA GLU A 19 1.76 14.46 14.11
C GLU A 19 0.61 15.06 13.27
N GLY A 20 0.82 15.21 11.97
CA GLY A 20 -0.17 15.80 11.08
C GLY A 20 0.35 16.10 9.68
N SER A 21 -0.50 16.79 8.92
CA SER A 21 -0.19 17.31 7.59
C SER A 21 -0.77 18.72 7.45
N ALA A 22 -0.25 19.51 6.51
CA ALA A 22 -0.80 20.83 6.23
C ALA A 22 -0.75 21.16 4.73
N SER A 23 -1.74 21.93 4.28
CA SER A 23 -1.78 22.61 2.99
C SER A 23 -1.88 24.10 3.24
N MET A 24 -0.89 24.84 2.75
CA MET A 24 -0.84 26.29 2.85
C MET A 24 -1.51 26.92 1.62
N LEU A 25 -2.27 28.00 1.84
CA LEU A 25 -2.96 28.75 0.80
C LEU A 25 -2.25 30.10 0.57
N ASP A 26 -2.43 30.67 -0.62
CA ASP A 26 -1.80 31.93 -1.02
C ASP A 26 -2.26 33.14 -0.19
N ASP A 27 -3.45 33.05 0.42
CA ASP A 27 -4.03 34.10 1.27
C ASP A 27 -3.59 34.01 2.74
N GLY A 28 -2.64 33.11 3.06
CA GLY A 28 -2.12 32.91 4.40
C GLY A 28 -2.97 32.02 5.30
N ARG A 29 -4.14 31.55 4.83
CA ARG A 29 -4.87 30.47 5.52
C ARG A 29 -4.17 29.14 5.29
N PHE A 30 -4.53 28.14 6.08
CA PHE A 30 -4.01 26.79 5.92
C PHE A 30 -5.07 25.77 6.34
N TYR A 31 -5.11 24.64 5.64
CA TYR A 31 -5.70 23.43 6.17
C TYR A 31 -4.60 22.66 6.90
N ALA A 32 -4.84 22.26 8.14
CA ALA A 32 -3.98 21.31 8.85
C ALA A 32 -4.79 20.14 9.41
N HIS A 33 -4.29 18.94 9.18
CA HIS A 33 -4.73 17.73 9.86
C HIS A 33 -3.86 17.50 11.08
N TYR A 34 -4.49 17.22 12.22
CA TYR A 34 -3.83 16.96 13.49
C TYR A 34 -4.26 15.59 14.03
N GLN A 35 -3.44 14.99 14.90
CA GLN A 35 -3.90 13.85 15.71
C GLN A 35 -5.08 14.21 16.63
N ASP A 36 -5.11 15.46 17.11
CA ASP A 36 -6.23 15.97 17.90
C ASP A 36 -7.45 16.25 17.00
N HIS A 37 -8.55 15.58 17.32
CA HIS A 37 -9.80 15.68 16.58
C HIS A 37 -10.38 17.11 16.59
N ASP A 38 -10.38 17.79 17.74
CA ASP A 38 -10.96 19.13 17.87
C ASP A 38 -10.15 20.18 17.11
N LEU A 39 -8.82 20.03 17.07
CA LEU A 39 -7.95 20.87 16.25
C LEU A 39 -8.21 20.66 14.76
N THR A 40 -8.35 19.41 14.32
CA THR A 40 -8.74 19.08 12.94
C THR A 40 -10.11 19.64 12.61
N TYR A 41 -11.10 19.50 13.50
CA TYR A 41 -12.43 20.08 13.31
C TYR A 41 -12.36 21.60 13.10
N ARG A 42 -11.66 22.33 13.98
CA ARG A 42 -11.51 23.79 13.87
C ARG A 42 -10.80 24.21 12.57
N SER A 43 -9.79 23.43 12.18
CA SER A 43 -9.04 23.61 10.94
C SER A 43 -9.92 23.42 9.70
N ILE A 44 -10.86 22.46 9.69
CA ILE A 44 -11.81 22.30 8.59
C ILE A 44 -12.91 23.38 8.64
N ALA A 45 -13.40 23.68 9.84
CA ALA A 45 -14.52 24.59 10.07
C ALA A 45 -14.27 26.04 9.64
N GLN A 46 -13.00 26.43 9.48
CA GLN A 46 -12.63 27.73 8.89
C GLN A 46 -13.05 27.85 7.40
N PHE A 47 -13.22 26.72 6.72
CA PHE A 47 -13.63 26.64 5.31
C PHE A 47 -15.09 26.22 5.19
N SER A 48 -15.52 25.21 5.94
CA SER A 48 -16.93 24.85 6.08
C SER A 48 -17.17 24.07 7.38
N LYS A 49 -18.16 24.52 8.16
CA LYS A 49 -18.62 23.79 9.35
C LYS A 49 -19.29 22.46 8.99
N LYS A 50 -20.01 22.43 7.86
CA LYS A 50 -20.64 21.19 7.38
C LYS A 50 -19.59 20.16 7.00
N ASP A 51 -18.50 20.58 6.37
CA ASP A 51 -17.40 19.68 6.02
C ASP A 51 -16.70 19.16 7.28
N ALA A 52 -16.54 20.00 8.30
CA ALA A 52 -15.97 19.60 9.58
C ALA A 52 -16.82 18.51 10.27
N GLU A 53 -18.15 18.64 10.21
CA GLU A 53 -19.10 17.63 10.70
C GLU A 53 -19.12 16.36 9.82
N ALA A 54 -19.00 16.51 8.50
CA ALA A 54 -18.99 15.41 7.55
C ALA A 54 -17.69 14.58 7.60
N TYR A 55 -16.59 15.17 8.07
CA TYR A 55 -15.27 14.52 8.14
C TYR A 55 -15.29 13.23 8.97
N ASP A 56 -16.04 13.18 10.06
CA ASP A 56 -16.18 11.97 10.87
C ASP A 56 -16.90 10.85 10.15
N ARG A 57 -17.96 11.19 9.39
CA ARG A 57 -18.67 10.21 8.57
C ARG A 57 -17.75 9.67 7.47
N PHE A 58 -17.03 10.57 6.80
CA PHE A 58 -16.02 10.22 5.80
C PHE A 58 -14.96 9.25 6.37
N GLY A 59 -14.36 9.59 7.51
CA GLY A 59 -13.35 8.75 8.16
C GLY A 59 -13.89 7.36 8.52
N LYS A 60 -15.12 7.26 9.05
CA LYS A 60 -15.77 5.98 9.35
C LYS A 60 -16.01 5.14 8.11
N ASP A 61 -16.44 5.75 7.01
CA ASP A 61 -16.69 5.07 5.75
C ASP A 61 -15.40 4.55 5.11
N VAL A 62 -14.34 5.37 5.06
CA VAL A 62 -13.02 4.95 4.56
C VAL A 62 -12.43 3.83 5.43
N MET A 63 -12.57 3.92 6.77
CA MET A 63 -12.11 2.88 7.69
C MET A 63 -12.87 1.56 7.52
N ARG A 64 -14.17 1.61 7.22
CA ARG A 64 -14.95 0.41 6.88
C ARG A 64 -14.41 -0.25 5.61
N GLN A 65 -14.11 0.54 4.58
CA GLN A 65 -13.48 0.03 3.36
C GLN A 65 -12.11 -0.60 3.63
N CYS A 66 -11.28 0.00 4.50
CA CYS A 66 -9.99 -0.56 4.92
C CYS A 66 -10.13 -1.96 5.56
N LYS A 67 -11.16 -2.15 6.40
CA LYS A 67 -11.43 -3.46 7.05
C LYS A 67 -11.84 -4.53 6.04
N ILE A 68 -12.61 -4.17 5.03
CA ILE A 68 -13.06 -5.09 3.97
C ILE A 68 -11.88 -5.54 3.12
N ILE A 69 -10.98 -4.63 2.75
CA ILE A 69 -9.92 -4.96 1.82
C ILE A 69 -8.68 -5.62 2.43
N LYS A 70 -8.38 -5.35 3.70
CA LYS A 70 -7.13 -5.80 4.36
C LYS A 70 -6.89 -7.32 4.23
N PRO A 71 -7.91 -8.20 4.38
CA PRO A 71 -7.75 -9.63 4.15
C PRO A 71 -7.47 -9.98 2.68
N LEU A 72 -8.11 -9.27 1.74
CA LEU A 72 -7.99 -9.50 0.30
C LEU A 72 -6.58 -9.19 -0.23
N LEU A 73 -5.88 -8.20 0.35
CA LEU A 73 -4.52 -7.85 -0.07
C LEU A 73 -3.48 -8.97 0.12
N LYS A 74 -3.73 -9.90 1.07
CA LYS A 74 -2.84 -11.05 1.32
C LYS A 74 -3.27 -12.31 0.58
N MET A 75 -4.45 -12.29 -0.04
CA MET A 75 -4.98 -13.45 -0.74
C MET A 75 -4.29 -13.57 -2.09
N THR A 76 -3.79 -14.76 -2.44
CA THR A 76 -3.42 -15.06 -3.82
C THR A 76 -4.69 -14.95 -4.68
N PRO A 77 -4.74 -14.08 -5.71
CA PRO A 77 -5.93 -13.94 -6.53
C PRO A 77 -6.23 -15.29 -7.20
N PRO A 78 -7.43 -15.85 -7.02
CA PRO A 78 -7.80 -17.10 -7.68
C PRO A 78 -7.97 -16.86 -9.18
N ASP A 79 -7.59 -17.83 -10.00
CA ASP A 79 -7.80 -17.76 -11.44
C ASP A 79 -9.26 -18.13 -11.79
N PRO A 80 -10.10 -17.18 -12.24
CA PRO A 80 -11.50 -17.45 -12.56
C PRO A 80 -11.69 -18.32 -13.81
N THR A 81 -10.63 -18.55 -14.57
CA THR A 81 -10.64 -19.36 -15.81
C THR A 81 -10.15 -20.79 -15.58
N SER A 82 -9.68 -21.10 -14.36
CA SER A 82 -9.13 -22.40 -13.99
C SER A 82 -10.15 -23.27 -13.26
N PHE A 83 -10.22 -24.55 -13.63
CA PHE A 83 -11.03 -25.56 -12.93
C PHE A 83 -10.25 -26.32 -11.84
N LYS A 84 -9.05 -25.86 -11.47
CA LYS A 84 -8.27 -26.52 -10.41
C LYS A 84 -9.01 -26.35 -9.08
N PRO A 85 -9.04 -27.38 -8.21
CA PRO A 85 -9.72 -27.29 -6.91
C PRO A 85 -9.27 -26.10 -6.05
N LYS A 86 -7.99 -25.73 -6.12
CA LYS A 86 -7.43 -24.56 -5.42
C LYS A 86 -8.08 -23.25 -5.87
N ASP A 87 -8.28 -23.06 -7.17
CA ASP A 87 -8.82 -21.81 -7.71
C ASP A 87 -10.32 -21.71 -7.45
N ILE A 88 -11.05 -22.83 -7.59
CA ILE A 88 -12.48 -22.91 -7.23
C ILE A 88 -12.67 -22.61 -5.73
N MET A 89 -11.86 -23.21 -4.86
CA MET A 89 -11.93 -22.94 -3.42
C MET A 89 -11.55 -21.49 -3.12
N GLY A 90 -10.53 -20.95 -3.80
CA GLY A 90 -10.14 -19.55 -3.68
C GLY A 90 -11.25 -18.57 -4.09
N LEU A 91 -12.00 -18.87 -5.16
CA LEU A 91 -13.18 -18.10 -5.55
C LEU A 91 -14.28 -18.17 -4.50
N PHE A 92 -14.50 -19.34 -3.89
CA PHE A 92 -15.46 -19.48 -2.79
C PHE A 92 -15.04 -18.68 -1.56
N GLU A 93 -13.76 -18.75 -1.16
CA GLU A 93 -13.22 -17.92 -0.08
C GLU A 93 -13.36 -16.43 -0.38
N PHE A 94 -13.06 -16.00 -1.62
CA PHE A 94 -13.30 -14.63 -2.06
C PHE A 94 -14.77 -14.24 -1.94
N ALA A 95 -15.69 -15.08 -2.42
CA ALA A 95 -17.11 -14.82 -2.39
C ALA A 95 -17.67 -14.70 -0.96
N LYS A 96 -17.10 -15.42 0.03
CA LYS A 96 -17.52 -15.31 1.44
C LYS A 96 -17.38 -13.90 1.99
N TYR A 97 -16.36 -13.14 1.58
CA TYR A 97 -16.18 -11.74 2.00
C TYR A 97 -17.33 -10.83 1.55
N PHE A 98 -18.05 -11.23 0.49
CA PHE A 98 -19.22 -10.51 -0.02
C PHE A 98 -20.55 -11.16 0.40
N ALA A 99 -20.58 -12.46 0.72
CA ALA A 99 -21.82 -13.22 0.91
C ALA A 99 -22.25 -13.48 2.36
N ALA A 100 -21.36 -13.42 3.36
CA ALA A 100 -21.63 -13.96 4.69
C ALA A 100 -22.17 -12.93 5.71
N LYS A 101 -23.45 -12.57 5.62
CA LYS A 101 -24.05 -11.44 6.37
C LYS A 101 -23.89 -11.43 7.90
N ASP A 102 -23.87 -12.57 8.60
CA ASP A 102 -24.24 -12.52 10.04
C ASP A 102 -23.22 -13.08 11.05
N GLU A 103 -22.23 -13.89 10.66
CA GLU A 103 -21.20 -14.39 11.62
C GLU A 103 -19.74 -14.27 11.13
N LEU A 104 -19.52 -13.94 9.85
CA LEU A 104 -18.19 -13.81 9.22
C LEU A 104 -17.91 -12.41 8.64
N GLY A 105 -18.83 -11.44 8.82
CA GLY A 105 -18.61 -10.04 8.43
C GLY A 105 -18.82 -9.73 6.93
N GLY A 106 -19.64 -10.52 6.23
CA GLY A 106 -20.03 -10.27 4.85
C GLY A 106 -20.93 -9.05 4.67
N LEU A 107 -20.96 -8.54 3.45
CA LEU A 107 -21.57 -7.25 3.11
C LEU A 107 -23.04 -7.41 2.68
N GLY A 108 -23.90 -6.48 3.09
CA GLY A 108 -25.22 -6.35 2.48
C GLY A 108 -25.12 -5.80 1.06
N GLU A 109 -26.21 -5.89 0.30
CA GLU A 109 -26.24 -5.44 -1.11
C GLU A 109 -25.78 -3.99 -1.27
N LYS A 110 -26.21 -3.13 -0.34
CA LYS A 110 -25.78 -1.73 -0.28
C LYS A 110 -24.28 -1.62 -0.02
N GLU A 111 -23.74 -2.36 0.94
CA GLU A 111 -22.32 -2.33 1.26
C GLU A 111 -21.45 -2.88 0.12
N ILE A 112 -21.92 -3.90 -0.60
CA ILE A 112 -21.26 -4.40 -1.82
C ILE A 112 -21.24 -3.30 -2.87
N TYR A 113 -22.40 -2.66 -3.13
CA TYR A 113 -22.51 -1.55 -4.07
C TYR A 113 -21.56 -0.41 -3.70
N ASP A 114 -21.59 0.05 -2.45
CA ASP A 114 -20.74 1.13 -1.94
C ASP A 114 -19.25 0.79 -2.09
N THR A 115 -18.87 -0.46 -1.83
CA THR A 115 -17.49 -0.97 -1.94
C THR A 115 -17.01 -0.99 -3.40
N ILE A 116 -17.79 -1.60 -4.31
CA ILE A 116 -17.45 -1.65 -5.72
C ILE A 116 -17.36 -0.24 -6.30
N ARG A 117 -18.31 0.64 -5.94
CA ARG A 117 -18.32 2.03 -6.39
C ARG A 117 -17.08 2.76 -5.90
N PHE A 118 -16.77 2.65 -4.60
CA PHE A 118 -15.56 3.25 -4.02
C PHE A 118 -14.28 2.75 -4.68
N TRP A 119 -14.18 1.45 -5.04
CA TRP A 119 -12.99 0.90 -5.70
C TRP A 119 -12.82 1.34 -7.16
N THR A 120 -13.90 1.75 -7.82
CA THR A 120 -13.90 2.03 -9.27
C THR A 120 -14.05 3.51 -9.60
N MET A 121 -14.57 4.32 -8.68
CA MET A 121 -14.78 5.76 -8.90
C MET A 121 -13.52 6.59 -8.70
N SER A 122 -13.58 7.85 -9.14
CA SER A 122 -12.52 8.82 -8.90
C SER A 122 -12.56 9.35 -7.45
N VAL A 123 -11.41 9.70 -6.89
CA VAL A 123 -11.36 10.35 -5.56
C VAL A 123 -12.11 11.68 -5.58
N ARG A 124 -12.06 12.41 -6.69
CA ARG A 124 -12.80 13.67 -6.85
C ARG A 124 -14.30 13.45 -6.63
N ASP A 125 -14.89 12.46 -7.32
CA ASP A 125 -16.32 12.20 -7.20
C ASP A 125 -16.67 11.67 -5.81
N TYR A 126 -15.78 10.89 -5.19
CA TYR A 126 -16.01 10.35 -3.85
C TYR A 126 -16.03 11.46 -2.80
N LEU A 127 -15.09 12.41 -2.88
CA LEU A 127 -15.01 13.54 -1.94
C LEU A 127 -16.16 14.53 -2.11
N GLU A 128 -16.70 14.69 -3.32
CA GLU A 128 -17.84 15.59 -3.61
C GLU A 128 -19.12 15.19 -2.85
N GLU A 129 -19.23 13.94 -2.41
CA GLU A 129 -20.39 13.45 -1.63
C GLU A 129 -20.33 13.81 -0.15
N TYR A 130 -19.16 14.21 0.33
CA TYR A 130 -18.94 14.54 1.73
C TYR A 130 -18.68 16.02 1.93
N PHE A 131 -17.99 16.68 1.00
CA PHE A 131 -17.40 17.99 1.23
C PHE A 131 -17.82 19.02 0.17
N GLU A 132 -18.21 20.20 0.62
CA GLU A 132 -18.54 21.34 -0.26
C GLU A 132 -17.31 22.23 -0.54
N SER A 133 -16.30 22.23 0.34
CA SER A 133 -15.09 23.04 0.21
C SER A 133 -14.04 22.38 -0.70
N ASP A 134 -13.66 23.08 -1.77
CA ASP A 134 -12.58 22.64 -2.65
C ASP A 134 -11.24 22.50 -1.92
N ILE A 135 -10.97 23.31 -0.89
CA ILE A 135 -9.72 23.24 -0.11
C ILE A 135 -9.63 21.91 0.65
N VAL A 136 -10.74 21.48 1.26
CA VAL A 136 -10.84 20.20 1.97
C VAL A 136 -10.69 19.05 0.98
N LYS A 137 -11.41 19.12 -0.15
CA LYS A 137 -11.33 18.10 -1.21
C LYS A 137 -9.90 17.96 -1.76
N VAL A 138 -9.22 19.07 -2.06
CA VAL A 138 -7.86 19.07 -2.60
C VAL A 138 -6.86 18.49 -1.59
N HIS A 139 -6.96 18.87 -0.31
CA HIS A 139 -6.08 18.33 0.72
C HIS A 139 -6.17 16.80 0.79
N LEU A 140 -7.40 16.25 0.80
CA LEU A 140 -7.64 14.80 0.90
C LEU A 140 -7.31 14.06 -0.40
N ALA A 141 -7.53 14.69 -1.55
CA ALA A 141 -7.25 14.08 -2.86
C ALA A 141 -5.75 13.81 -3.08
N GLY A 142 -4.85 14.59 -2.44
CA GLY A 142 -3.41 14.38 -2.53
C GLY A 142 -3.00 12.97 -2.12
N SER A 143 -3.55 12.46 -1.00
CA SER A 143 -3.29 11.10 -0.53
C SER A 143 -3.81 10.02 -1.49
N ALA A 144 -4.81 10.32 -2.31
CA ALA A 144 -5.41 9.35 -3.22
C ALA A 144 -4.67 9.17 -4.55
N ILE A 145 -3.56 9.87 -4.75
CA ILE A 145 -2.79 9.77 -6.01
C ILE A 145 -1.32 9.42 -5.78
N ILE A 146 -0.85 9.44 -4.53
CA ILE A 146 0.53 9.08 -4.17
C ILE A 146 0.83 7.64 -4.57
N GLY A 147 1.99 7.44 -5.21
CA GLY A 147 2.45 6.11 -5.63
C GLY A 147 1.76 5.55 -6.88
N THR A 148 0.93 6.35 -7.55
CA THR A 148 0.22 5.96 -8.78
C THR A 148 0.58 6.87 -9.96
N ALA A 149 0.22 6.45 -11.17
CA ALA A 149 0.23 7.30 -12.36
C ALA A 149 -1.15 7.93 -12.66
N LEU A 150 -2.07 7.89 -11.69
CA LEU A 150 -3.44 8.38 -11.82
C LEU A 150 -3.56 9.83 -11.33
N GLY A 151 -4.55 10.56 -11.86
CA GLY A 151 -4.95 11.88 -11.35
C GLY A 151 -6.23 11.80 -10.49
N PRO A 152 -6.63 12.90 -9.81
CA PRO A 152 -7.81 12.91 -8.95
C PRO A 152 -9.14 12.58 -9.64
N TYR A 153 -9.20 12.76 -10.96
CA TYR A 153 -10.37 12.47 -11.81
C TYR A 153 -10.32 11.07 -12.43
N SER A 154 -9.22 10.34 -12.28
CA SER A 154 -9.08 9.01 -12.87
C SER A 154 -9.96 8.00 -12.12
N PRO A 155 -10.70 7.14 -12.83
CA PRO A 155 -11.39 5.99 -12.22
C PRO A 155 -10.43 5.14 -11.38
N GLY A 156 -10.90 4.67 -10.23
CA GLY A 156 -10.13 3.88 -9.27
C GLY A 156 -9.18 4.67 -8.37
N SER A 157 -9.12 6.00 -8.48
CA SER A 157 -8.28 6.80 -7.56
C SER A 157 -8.85 6.86 -6.13
N ALA A 158 -10.17 6.73 -5.93
CA ALA A 158 -10.75 6.72 -4.58
C ALA A 158 -10.22 5.56 -3.72
N TYR A 159 -10.06 4.38 -4.32
CA TYR A 159 -9.42 3.20 -3.71
C TYR A 159 -8.06 3.48 -3.07
N VAL A 160 -7.27 4.35 -3.69
CA VAL A 160 -5.89 4.64 -3.25
C VAL A 160 -5.88 5.32 -1.88
N LEU A 161 -6.94 6.05 -1.50
CA LEU A 161 -7.11 6.60 -0.15
C LEU A 161 -6.88 5.54 0.93
N LEU A 162 -7.32 4.30 0.69
CA LEU A 162 -7.16 3.21 1.63
C LEU A 162 -5.71 2.99 2.04
N HIS A 163 -4.75 3.12 1.11
CA HIS A 163 -3.35 2.90 1.43
C HIS A 163 -2.87 3.85 2.52
N HIS A 164 -3.37 5.09 2.52
CA HIS A 164 -3.06 6.09 3.52
C HIS A 164 -3.82 5.90 4.85
N TYR A 165 -5.00 5.28 4.83
CA TYR A 165 -5.77 4.97 6.05
C TYR A 165 -5.44 3.59 6.65
N MET A 166 -4.82 2.69 5.88
CA MET A 166 -4.43 1.34 6.31
C MET A 166 -3.06 1.28 6.98
N GLY A 167 -2.27 2.36 6.92
CA GLY A 167 -0.98 2.48 7.59
C GLY A 167 -1.09 2.14 9.07
N GLU A 168 -0.04 1.56 9.65
CA GLU A 168 0.01 1.25 11.08
C GLU A 168 1.41 1.54 11.60
N VAL A 169 1.49 2.28 12.71
CA VAL A 169 2.73 2.49 13.46
C VAL A 169 2.47 2.12 14.91
N ASP A 170 3.23 1.13 15.41
CA ASP A 170 3.16 0.63 16.79
C ASP A 170 1.73 0.32 17.27
N GLY A 171 0.91 -0.31 16.41
CA GLY A 171 -0.47 -0.66 16.72
C GLY A 171 -1.50 0.45 16.51
N THR A 172 -1.06 1.68 16.17
CA THR A 172 -1.94 2.79 15.83
C THR A 172 -2.29 2.73 14.35
N VAL A 173 -3.54 2.42 14.04
CA VAL A 173 -4.07 2.36 12.66
C VAL A 173 -4.28 3.76 12.10
N GLY A 174 -4.00 3.94 10.82
CA GLY A 174 -4.00 5.23 10.12
C GLY A 174 -2.75 6.08 10.39
N ALA A 175 -1.83 5.60 11.23
CA ALA A 175 -0.60 6.31 11.53
C ALA A 175 0.50 6.01 10.50
N TRP A 176 1.37 6.99 10.35
CA TRP A 176 2.55 6.95 9.50
C TRP A 176 3.70 7.63 10.23
N GLY A 177 4.92 7.29 9.84
CA GLY A 177 6.09 7.87 10.49
C GLY A 177 7.31 7.93 9.59
N TYR A 178 8.27 8.73 10.05
CA TYR A 178 9.57 8.86 9.44
C TYR A 178 10.56 7.94 10.13
N SER A 179 11.42 7.30 9.37
CA SER A 179 12.53 6.56 9.97
C SER A 179 13.56 7.55 10.52
N ARG A 180 13.95 7.38 11.80
CA ARG A 180 15.05 8.17 12.37
C ARG A 180 16.30 7.94 11.54
N GLY A 181 16.97 9.02 11.13
CA GLY A 181 18.12 8.97 10.22
C GLY A 181 17.77 8.88 8.73
N GLY A 182 16.49 9.06 8.36
CA GLY A 182 16.01 9.09 6.98
C GLY A 182 15.89 7.70 6.35
N MET A 183 15.39 7.63 5.11
CA MET A 183 15.01 6.36 4.46
C MET A 183 16.14 5.32 4.38
N GLY A 184 17.41 5.77 4.36
CA GLY A 184 18.56 4.88 4.38
C GLY A 184 18.71 4.07 5.67
N SER A 185 18.07 4.45 6.78
CA SER A 185 18.10 3.65 8.01
C SER A 185 17.28 2.36 7.88
N ILE A 186 16.22 2.36 7.05
CA ILE A 186 15.42 1.17 6.79
C ILE A 186 16.26 0.10 6.09
N THR A 187 16.93 0.45 4.98
CA THR A 187 17.75 -0.49 4.23
C THR A 187 18.97 -0.95 5.01
N LYS A 188 19.57 -0.08 5.84
CA LYS A 188 20.66 -0.45 6.75
C LYS A 188 20.20 -1.46 7.82
N ALA A 189 19.04 -1.25 8.42
CA ALA A 189 18.49 -2.19 9.40
C ALA A 189 18.16 -3.54 8.76
N MET A 190 17.55 -3.55 7.57
CA MET A 190 17.30 -4.77 6.80
C MET A 190 18.61 -5.50 6.46
N ALA A 191 19.64 -4.77 6.01
CA ALA A 191 20.94 -5.34 5.70
C ALA A 191 21.62 -5.93 6.95
N SER A 192 21.50 -5.27 8.11
CA SER A 192 22.00 -5.77 9.38
C SER A 192 21.28 -7.03 9.83
N SER A 193 19.95 -7.06 9.71
CA SER A 193 19.11 -8.23 9.99
C SER A 193 19.50 -9.42 9.11
N PHE A 194 19.64 -9.19 7.81
CA PHE A 194 20.05 -10.22 6.86
C PHE A 194 21.45 -10.80 7.18
N LYS A 195 22.43 -9.94 7.45
CA LYS A 195 23.79 -10.37 7.83
C LYS A 195 23.82 -11.13 9.16
N SER A 196 22.98 -10.76 10.13
CA SER A 196 22.88 -11.49 11.40
C SER A 196 22.34 -12.91 11.25
N ASN A 197 21.67 -13.19 10.12
CA ASN A 197 21.20 -14.52 9.72
C ASN A 197 22.17 -15.18 8.72
N ASN A 198 23.45 -14.81 8.72
CA ASN A 198 24.51 -15.31 7.84
C ASN A 198 24.28 -15.02 6.34
N GLY A 199 23.43 -14.06 6.02
CA GLY A 199 23.24 -13.59 4.64
C GLY A 199 24.44 -12.77 4.16
N GLU A 200 24.85 -13.00 2.91
CA GLU A 200 25.93 -12.26 2.26
C GLU A 200 25.38 -11.16 1.34
N ILE A 201 25.93 -9.95 1.44
CA ILE A 201 25.57 -8.83 0.56
C ILE A 201 26.78 -8.50 -0.30
N ILE A 202 26.67 -8.80 -1.59
CA ILE A 202 27.65 -8.48 -2.61
C ILE A 202 27.15 -7.23 -3.36
N ALA A 203 27.85 -6.11 -3.17
CA ALA A 203 27.55 -4.84 -3.83
C ALA A 203 28.53 -4.57 -4.97
N GLY A 204 28.13 -3.78 -5.96
CA GLY A 204 28.98 -3.49 -7.12
C GLY A 204 29.18 -4.66 -8.07
N SER A 205 28.27 -5.64 -8.03
CA SER A 205 28.28 -6.84 -8.88
C SER A 205 26.99 -6.90 -9.71
N PRO A 206 26.89 -6.15 -10.83
CA PRO A 206 25.71 -6.19 -11.67
C PRO A 206 25.47 -7.60 -12.23
N VAL A 207 24.22 -8.08 -12.14
CA VAL A 207 23.80 -9.35 -12.76
C VAL A 207 23.51 -9.10 -14.24
N THR A 208 24.10 -9.93 -15.11
CA THR A 208 23.96 -9.85 -16.57
C THR A 208 23.14 -10.99 -17.15
N LYS A 209 23.13 -12.17 -16.53
CA LYS A 209 22.33 -13.30 -16.98
C LYS A 209 21.76 -14.10 -15.81
N ILE A 210 20.53 -14.60 -15.93
CA ILE A 210 19.99 -15.68 -15.09
C ILE A 210 20.12 -16.97 -15.89
N LEU A 211 20.66 -18.00 -15.27
CA LEU A 211 20.86 -19.31 -15.86
C LEU A 211 19.61 -20.18 -15.65
N ILE A 212 18.97 -20.61 -16.74
CA ILE A 212 17.78 -21.45 -16.71
C ILE A 212 18.02 -22.71 -17.54
N LYS A 213 17.53 -23.85 -17.05
CA LYS A 213 17.55 -25.11 -17.78
C LYS A 213 16.27 -25.87 -17.51
N ASN A 214 15.60 -26.34 -18.56
CA ASN A 214 14.33 -27.06 -18.47
C ASN A 214 13.28 -26.27 -17.65
N ASN A 215 13.11 -24.97 -17.94
CA ASN A 215 12.21 -24.06 -17.22
C ASN A 215 12.51 -23.91 -15.71
N LYS A 216 13.75 -24.17 -15.27
CA LYS A 216 14.17 -24.01 -13.88
C LYS A 216 15.45 -23.19 -13.80
N SER A 217 15.40 -22.10 -13.03
CA SER A 217 16.61 -21.32 -12.73
C SER A 217 17.54 -22.11 -11.82
N TYR A 218 18.85 -21.99 -12.06
CA TYR A 218 19.88 -22.68 -11.28
C TYR A 218 21.10 -21.80 -10.95
N GLY A 219 21.14 -20.56 -11.41
CA GLY A 219 22.21 -19.62 -11.09
C GLY A 219 22.09 -18.29 -11.82
N LEU A 220 23.11 -17.46 -11.68
CA LEU A 220 23.24 -16.17 -12.33
C LEU A 220 24.69 -15.90 -12.72
N VAL A 221 24.88 -15.02 -13.70
CA VAL A 221 26.18 -14.55 -14.19
C VAL A 221 26.31 -13.07 -13.87
N LEU A 222 27.46 -12.67 -13.34
CA LEU A 222 27.82 -11.29 -13.05
C LEU A 222 28.51 -10.62 -14.25
N GLU A 223 28.59 -9.30 -14.24
CA GLU A 223 29.25 -8.52 -15.29
C GLU A 223 30.73 -8.87 -15.48
N ASN A 224 31.41 -9.29 -14.42
CA ASN A 224 32.81 -9.74 -14.47
C ASN A 224 32.97 -11.17 -15.03
N GLY A 225 31.87 -11.87 -15.34
CA GLY A 225 31.87 -13.24 -15.86
C GLY A 225 31.76 -14.33 -14.79
N ASP A 226 31.74 -13.98 -13.50
CA ASP A 226 31.58 -14.97 -12.43
C ASP A 226 30.17 -15.58 -12.43
N GLU A 227 30.09 -16.88 -12.17
CA GLU A 227 28.83 -17.60 -12.02
C GLU A 227 28.54 -17.90 -10.55
N ILE A 228 27.30 -17.62 -10.12
CA ILE A 228 26.78 -17.94 -8.79
C ILE A 228 25.61 -18.89 -8.95
N TYR A 229 25.72 -20.09 -8.38
CA TYR A 229 24.66 -21.11 -8.43
C TYR A 229 23.71 -20.99 -7.24
N ALA A 230 22.41 -21.14 -7.49
CA ALA A 230 21.37 -21.07 -6.49
C ALA A 230 20.13 -21.89 -6.89
N ASP A 231 19.48 -22.54 -5.92
CA ASP A 231 18.25 -23.31 -6.15
C ASP A 231 17.03 -22.42 -6.46
N LYS A 232 17.06 -21.18 -5.99
CA LYS A 232 15.98 -20.20 -6.12
C LYS A 232 16.57 -18.81 -6.35
N ILE A 233 15.97 -18.07 -7.27
CA ILE A 233 16.34 -16.69 -7.58
C ILE A 233 15.12 -15.82 -7.39
N VAL A 234 15.27 -14.76 -6.60
CA VAL A 234 14.25 -13.73 -6.39
C VAL A 234 14.81 -12.43 -6.96
N SER A 235 14.26 -11.97 -8.09
CA SER A 235 14.69 -10.72 -8.72
C SER A 235 13.86 -9.54 -8.19
N ASN A 236 14.54 -8.51 -7.68
CA ASN A 236 13.95 -7.20 -7.38
C ASN A 236 14.37 -6.14 -8.43
N LEU A 237 14.89 -6.57 -9.58
CA LEU A 237 15.12 -5.67 -10.72
C LEU A 237 13.77 -5.24 -11.30
N ASP A 238 13.76 -4.14 -12.06
CA ASP A 238 12.57 -3.82 -12.84
C ASP A 238 12.20 -4.98 -13.78
N VAL A 239 10.89 -5.20 -13.96
CA VAL A 239 10.38 -6.38 -14.67
C VAL A 239 10.91 -6.43 -16.11
N LYS A 240 11.03 -5.28 -16.78
CA LYS A 240 11.55 -5.21 -18.15
C LYS A 240 13.02 -5.60 -18.20
N ARG A 241 13.85 -5.15 -17.25
CA ARG A 241 15.26 -5.55 -17.19
C ARG A 241 15.41 -7.03 -16.89
N THR A 242 14.62 -7.59 -15.97
CA THR A 242 14.67 -9.04 -15.70
C THR A 242 14.40 -9.82 -17.00
N PHE A 243 13.27 -9.58 -17.66
CA PHE A 243 12.84 -10.42 -18.78
C PHE A 243 13.42 -10.06 -20.15
N LEU A 244 13.84 -8.81 -20.37
CA LEU A 244 14.34 -8.36 -21.67
C LEU A 244 15.87 -8.24 -21.73
N LYS A 245 16.56 -8.29 -20.58
CA LYS A 245 18.02 -8.10 -20.54
C LYS A 245 18.77 -9.20 -19.80
N VAL A 246 18.17 -9.80 -18.77
CA VAL A 246 18.87 -10.75 -17.88
C VAL A 246 18.43 -12.20 -18.14
N VAL A 247 17.20 -12.43 -18.57
CA VAL A 247 16.70 -13.73 -19.02
C VAL A 247 16.77 -13.79 -20.54
N GLU A 248 17.18 -14.93 -21.10
CA GLU A 248 17.17 -15.15 -22.54
C GLU A 248 15.77 -15.57 -23.02
N GLU A 249 15.36 -15.05 -24.19
CA GLU A 249 14.01 -15.23 -24.74
C GLU A 249 13.60 -16.70 -24.98
N LYS A 250 14.59 -17.60 -25.13
CA LYS A 250 14.37 -19.01 -25.48
C LYS A 250 14.40 -19.97 -24.28
N GLU A 251 14.53 -19.45 -23.07
CA GLU A 251 14.65 -20.24 -21.83
C GLU A 251 13.35 -20.37 -21.02
#